data_AF-A0AAU8H8U7-F1
#
_entry.id   AF-A0AAU8H8U7-F1
#
_cell.length_a   1.000
_cell.length_b   1.000
_cell.length_c   1.000
_cell.angle_alpha   90.00
_cell.angle_beta   90.00
_cell.angle_gamma   90.00
#
_symmetry.space_group_name_H-M   'P 1'
#
loop_
_entity.id
_entity.type
_entity.pdbx_description
1 polymer ?
#
loop_
_entity_poly.entity_id
_entity_poly.type
_entity_poly.pdbx_seq_one_letter_code
_entity_poly.pdbx_strand_id
1 'polypeptide(L)'
;MTRTYGLIINRSVQRYLFFILCPVYLASLLVSTTAAREHAPAFAAALIVGTGHSFLNHGIPMIRVLRKGSRRIWSAETLFQLTLAALSAGAALLGGLGPGPFGFIVPPIDEFFKALWTAVFVAVIGVVVLNVTRDHNGPQDLFDIAEREAPFHLVEYSRQRSKESGVDEDLLLAILYTENLQRPSWFRRLEYIKGAVFPGGSYGIMQASSPHPISDEQSIDVAIDKYLRDVEIPIHPDYGIPDREALERTLRKYNGSSAFVELAAGMYERLKRGY
;
A
#
# COMPACT_ATOMS: atom_id res chain seq x y z
N MET A 1 -31.98 3.27 4.31
CA MET A 1 -30.81 2.47 3.93
C MET A 1 -29.94 2.22 5.16
N THR A 2 -30.25 1.15 5.87
CA THR A 2 -29.49 0.62 7.01
C THR A 2 -28.18 0.06 6.48
N ARG A 3 -27.06 0.71 6.77
CA ARG A 3 -25.73 0.14 6.55
C ARG A 3 -25.58 -1.04 7.51
N THR A 4 -25.83 -2.23 6.99
CA THR A 4 -25.43 -3.50 7.58
C THR A 4 -23.92 -3.47 7.72
N TYR A 5 -23.42 -3.14 8.92
CA TYR A 5 -22.03 -3.37 9.25
C TYR A 5 -21.77 -4.86 9.06
N GLY A 6 -20.80 -5.18 8.19
CA GLY A 6 -20.43 -6.53 7.81
C GLY A 6 -20.02 -7.39 9.00
N LEU A 7 -21.02 -8.01 9.63
CA LEU A 7 -20.89 -9.13 10.55
C LEU A 7 -21.12 -10.43 9.77
N ILE A 8 -20.40 -10.61 8.66
CA ILE A 8 -20.07 -11.97 8.20
C ILE A 8 -18.82 -12.36 8.97
N ILE A 9 -19.02 -12.68 10.25
CA ILE A 9 -17.98 -13.24 11.08
C ILE A 9 -18.58 -14.42 11.82
N ASN A 10 -18.46 -15.59 11.20
CA ASN A 10 -18.51 -16.87 11.91
C ASN A 10 -17.25 -16.97 12.79
N ARG A 11 -17.17 -16.16 13.86
CA ARG A 11 -16.15 -16.26 14.91
C ARG A 11 -16.89 -16.32 16.23
N SER A 12 -16.64 -17.39 16.99
CA SER A 12 -17.18 -17.54 18.34
C SER A 12 -16.83 -16.32 19.20
N VAL A 13 -17.69 -16.03 20.19
CA VAL A 13 -17.45 -14.97 21.19
C VAL A 13 -16.05 -15.10 21.79
N GLN A 14 -15.59 -16.34 22.03
CA GLN A 14 -14.24 -16.64 22.50
C GLN A 14 -13.14 -16.10 21.58
N ARG A 15 -13.24 -16.31 20.26
CA ARG A 15 -12.24 -15.80 19.30
C ARG A 15 -12.23 -14.27 19.25
N TYR A 16 -13.40 -13.66 19.34
CA TYR A 16 -13.52 -12.21 19.37
C TYR A 16 -12.89 -11.61 20.63
N LEU A 17 -13.22 -12.16 21.81
CA LEU A 17 -12.61 -11.76 23.07
C LEU A 17 -11.11 -12.01 23.09
N PHE A 18 -10.65 -13.16 22.59
CA PHE A 18 -9.22 -13.45 22.50
C PHE A 18 -8.48 -12.44 21.62
N PHE A 19 -9.05 -12.10 20.46
CA PHE A 19 -8.45 -11.12 19.54
C PHE A 19 -8.31 -9.73 20.16
N ILE A 20 -9.25 -9.32 21.01
CA ILE A 20 -9.22 -8.00 21.66
C ILE A 20 -8.35 -8.01 22.92
N LEU A 21 -8.50 -9.02 23.77
CA LEU A 21 -7.91 -9.04 25.11
C LEU A 21 -6.47 -9.55 25.12
N CYS A 22 -6.12 -10.50 24.24
CA CYS A 22 -4.78 -11.10 24.22
C CYS A 22 -3.69 -10.07 23.93
N PRO A 23 -3.80 -9.18 22.92
CA PRO A 23 -2.79 -8.14 22.68
C PRO A 23 -2.58 -7.21 23.88
N VAL A 24 -3.66 -6.84 24.57
CA VAL A 24 -3.60 -5.96 25.76
C VAL A 24 -2.90 -6.64 26.92
N TYR A 25 -3.26 -7.90 27.17
CA TYR A 25 -2.62 -8.72 28.19
C TYR A 25 -1.13 -8.87 27.90
N LEU A 26 -0.75 -9.28 26.68
CA LEU A 26 0.64 -9.51 26.30
C LEU A 26 1.47 -8.22 26.34
N ALA A 27 0.94 -7.10 25.86
CA ALA A 27 1.63 -5.82 25.91
C ALA A 27 1.83 -5.35 27.36
N SER A 28 0.80 -5.48 28.20
CA SER A 28 0.88 -5.10 29.62
C SER A 28 1.83 -6.00 30.39
N LEU A 29 1.85 -7.30 30.08
CA LEU A 29 2.77 -8.29 30.63
C LEU A 29 4.23 -7.99 30.25
N LEU A 30 4.49 -7.69 28.98
CA LEU A 30 5.82 -7.34 28.50
C LEU A 30 6.31 -6.07 29.20
N VAL A 31 5.49 -5.02 29.21
CA VAL A 31 5.86 -3.73 29.79
C VAL A 31 6.01 -3.81 31.31
N SER A 32 5.13 -4.52 32.01
CA SER A 32 5.25 -4.73 33.46
C SER A 32 6.52 -5.49 33.82
N THR A 33 6.84 -6.55 33.07
CA THR A 33 8.03 -7.37 33.30
C THR A 33 9.30 -6.58 33.02
N THR A 34 9.34 -5.82 31.92
CA THR A 34 10.49 -4.95 31.61
C THR A 34 10.65 -3.86 32.66
N ALA A 35 9.57 -3.18 33.06
CA ALA A 35 9.63 -2.18 34.11
C ALA A 35 10.11 -2.78 35.44
N ALA A 36 9.64 -3.97 35.83
CA ALA A 36 10.10 -4.66 37.03
C ALA A 36 11.60 -4.97 36.99
N ARG A 37 12.13 -5.41 35.83
CA ARG A 37 13.55 -5.69 35.64
C ARG A 37 14.44 -4.45 35.73
N GLU A 38 13.93 -3.30 35.29
CA GLU A 38 14.60 -1.99 35.37
C GLU A 38 14.32 -1.24 36.70
N HIS A 39 13.79 -1.93 37.72
CA HIS A 39 13.41 -1.34 39.02
C HIS A 39 12.39 -0.18 38.94
N ALA A 40 11.63 -0.09 37.86
CA ALA A 40 10.55 0.86 37.66
C ALA A 40 9.20 0.31 38.19
N PRO A 41 8.20 1.17 38.46
CA PRO A 41 6.90 0.71 38.96
C PRO A 41 6.10 -0.07 37.89
N ALA A 42 6.27 -1.39 37.89
CA ALA A 42 5.69 -2.33 36.93
C ALA A 42 4.16 -2.21 36.78
N PHE A 43 3.45 -2.06 37.91
CA PHE A 43 2.01 -1.92 37.92
C PHE A 43 1.54 -0.61 37.26
N ALA A 44 2.26 0.49 37.49
CA ALA A 44 1.97 1.77 36.85
C ALA A 44 2.21 1.71 35.34
N ALA A 45 3.28 1.05 34.90
CA ALA A 45 3.59 0.87 33.48
C ALA A 45 2.50 0.05 32.76
N ALA A 46 2.02 -1.04 33.37
CA ALA A 46 0.90 -1.81 32.84
C ALA A 46 -0.41 -1.01 32.80
N LEU A 47 -0.70 -0.23 33.83
CA LEU A 47 -1.89 0.63 33.87
C LEU A 47 -1.85 1.69 32.75
N ILE A 48 -0.70 2.34 32.52
CA ILE A 48 -0.56 3.34 31.45
C ILE A 48 -0.83 2.70 30.08
N VAL A 49 -0.25 1.52 29.81
CA VAL A 49 -0.45 0.80 28.55
C VAL A 49 -1.89 0.33 28.40
N GLY A 50 -2.47 -0.26 29.44
CA GLY A 50 -3.83 -0.77 29.45
C GLY A 50 -4.89 0.32 29.29
N THR A 51 -4.75 1.42 30.03
CA THR A 51 -5.66 2.57 29.94
C THR A 51 -5.49 3.29 28.61
N GLY A 52 -4.26 3.48 28.13
CA GLY A 52 -3.98 4.04 26.81
C GLY A 52 -4.62 3.22 25.70
N HIS A 53 -4.42 1.90 25.71
CA HIS A 53 -5.03 1.00 24.72
C HIS A 53 -6.56 1.02 24.77
N SER A 54 -7.14 0.96 25.98
CA SER A 54 -8.60 1.02 26.16
C SER A 54 -9.18 2.35 25.71
N PHE A 55 -8.49 3.45 25.97
CA PHE A 55 -8.90 4.79 25.53
C PHE A 55 -8.86 4.93 24.02
N LEU A 56 -7.79 4.47 23.36
CA LEU A 56 -7.64 4.55 21.91
C LEU A 56 -8.69 3.70 21.19
N ASN A 57 -8.96 2.48 21.66
CA ASN A 57 -9.85 1.54 20.97
C ASN A 57 -11.33 1.68 21.35
N HIS A 58 -11.65 2.09 22.58
CA HIS A 58 -13.03 2.18 23.06
C HIS A 58 -13.43 3.62 23.41
N GLY A 59 -12.50 4.41 23.96
CA GLY A 59 -12.74 5.81 24.34
C GLY A 59 -12.94 6.74 23.14
N ILE A 60 -12.08 6.69 22.12
CA ILE A 60 -12.19 7.54 20.93
C ILE A 60 -13.52 7.30 20.17
N PRO A 61 -13.95 6.05 19.90
CA PRO A 61 -15.27 5.80 19.32
C PRO A 61 -16.41 6.34 20.18
N MET A 62 -16.32 6.19 21.50
CA MET A 62 -17.33 6.71 22.43
C MET A 62 -17.41 8.25 22.39
N ILE A 63 -16.27 8.95 22.40
CA ILE A 63 -16.21 10.41 22.26
C ILE A 63 -16.84 10.85 20.93
N ARG A 64 -16.63 10.11 19.84
CA ARG A 64 -17.27 10.40 18.54
C ARG A 64 -18.78 10.24 18.60
N VAL A 65 -19.31 9.25 19.31
CA VAL A 65 -20.76 9.05 19.50
C VAL A 65 -21.35 10.18 20.35
N LEU A 66 -20.68 10.55 21.44
CA LEU A 66 -21.11 11.66 22.31
C LEU A 66 -21.10 13.01 21.58
N ARG A 67 -20.07 13.28 20.78
CA ARG A 67 -19.96 14.52 19.98
C ARG A 67 -21.03 14.64 18.88
N LYS A 68 -21.64 13.53 18.45
CA LYS A 68 -22.75 13.55 17.48
C LYS A 68 -24.10 13.91 18.10
N GLY A 69 -24.15 14.27 19.39
CA GLY A 69 -25.38 14.76 20.03
C GLY A 69 -26.46 13.70 20.23
N SER A 70 -26.07 12.42 20.32
CA SER A 70 -27.02 11.35 20.61
C SER A 70 -27.68 11.60 21.97
N ARG A 71 -29.01 11.78 22.00
CA ARG A 71 -29.80 11.98 23.23
C ARG A 71 -29.81 10.75 24.15
N ARG A 72 -29.30 9.59 23.69
CA ARG A 72 -29.28 8.33 24.43
C ARG A 72 -27.84 7.91 24.70
N ILE A 73 -27.30 8.41 25.81
CA ILE A 73 -25.94 8.11 26.31
C ILE A 73 -25.79 6.62 26.62
N TRP A 74 -26.88 5.94 27.01
CA TRP A 74 -26.91 4.51 27.35
C TRP A 74 -27.45 3.64 26.21
N SER A 75 -26.88 3.79 25.01
CA SER A 75 -27.17 2.88 23.90
C SER A 75 -26.53 1.50 24.13
N ALA A 76 -27.07 0.46 23.50
CA ALA A 76 -26.46 -0.89 23.52
C ALA A 76 -25.00 -0.87 23.03
N GLU A 77 -24.70 0.00 22.06
CA GLU A 77 -23.33 0.23 21.57
C GLU A 77 -22.42 0.81 22.65
N THR A 78 -22.91 1.78 23.43
CA THR A 78 -22.12 2.40 24.51
C THR A 78 -21.86 1.39 25.63
N LEU A 79 -22.88 0.61 26.01
CA LEU A 79 -22.72 -0.46 26.99
C LEU A 79 -21.73 -1.53 26.52
N PHE A 80 -21.76 -1.88 25.24
CA PHE A 80 -20.82 -2.83 24.64
C PHE A 80 -19.38 -2.30 24.67
N GLN A 81 -19.16 -1.04 24.28
CA GLN A 81 -17.83 -0.40 24.32
C GLN A 81 -17.31 -0.26 25.76
N LEU A 82 -18.17 0.09 26.72
CA LEU A 82 -17.80 0.13 28.14
C LEU A 82 -17.42 -1.25 28.66
N THR A 83 -18.15 -2.29 28.26
CA THR A 83 -17.83 -3.67 28.62
C THR A 83 -16.47 -4.08 28.05
N LEU A 84 -16.19 -3.78 26.79
CA LEU A 84 -14.89 -4.09 26.17
C LEU A 84 -13.75 -3.27 26.79
N ALA A 85 -13.99 -2.01 27.15
CA ALA A 85 -13.02 -1.19 27.86
C ALA A 85 -12.71 -1.77 29.26
N ALA A 86 -13.73 -2.20 30.00
CA ALA A 86 -13.56 -2.83 31.30
C ALA A 86 -12.82 -4.16 31.20
N LEU A 87 -13.15 -5.00 30.20
CA LEU A 87 -12.44 -6.26 29.95
C LEU A 87 -10.99 -6.03 29.56
N SER A 88 -10.71 -5.03 28.71
CA SER A 88 -9.35 -4.65 28.31
C SER A 88 -8.54 -4.13 29.49
N ALA A 89 -9.15 -3.32 30.36
CA ALA A 89 -8.53 -2.88 31.62
C ALA A 89 -8.24 -4.08 32.55
N GLY A 90 -9.16 -5.03 32.65
CA GLY A 90 -8.95 -6.29 33.39
C GLY A 90 -7.78 -7.11 32.83
N ALA A 91 -7.70 -7.26 31.50
CA ALA A 91 -6.58 -7.93 30.84
C ALA A 91 -5.24 -7.24 31.09
N ALA A 92 -5.23 -5.90 31.08
CA ALA A 92 -4.02 -5.13 31.40
C ALA A 92 -3.59 -5.29 32.86
N LEU A 93 -4.54 -5.27 33.80
CA LEU A 93 -4.28 -5.54 35.22
C LEU A 93 -3.68 -6.93 35.41
N LEU A 94 -4.25 -7.95 34.76
CA LEU A 94 -3.74 -9.33 34.82
C LEU A 94 -2.30 -9.43 34.26
N GLY A 95 -1.98 -8.76 33.16
CA GLY A 95 -0.60 -8.67 32.67
C GLY A 95 0.31 -7.83 33.59
N GLY A 96 -0.26 -6.84 34.28
CA GLY A 96 0.42 -5.96 35.22
C GLY A 96 0.81 -6.62 36.56
N LEU A 97 0.19 -7.75 36.90
CA LEU A 97 0.63 -8.61 38.01
C LEU A 97 2.01 -9.26 37.75
N GLY A 98 2.59 -9.00 36.58
CA GLY A 98 3.84 -9.57 36.14
C GLY A 98 3.63 -10.98 35.61
N PRO A 99 4.73 -11.69 35.30
CA PRO A 99 4.62 -12.96 34.60
C PRO A 99 4.16 -14.11 35.50
N GLY A 100 4.09 -13.93 36.82
CA GLY A 100 3.74 -15.00 37.75
C GLY A 100 4.60 -16.26 37.49
N PRO A 101 4.01 -17.47 37.40
CA PRO A 101 4.75 -18.69 37.05
C PRO A 101 5.23 -18.74 35.58
N PHE A 102 4.82 -17.79 34.74
CA PHE A 102 5.15 -17.71 33.31
C PHE A 102 6.32 -16.77 33.01
N GLY A 103 7.19 -16.48 34.00
CA GLY A 103 8.39 -15.64 33.85
C GLY A 103 9.29 -16.04 32.69
N PHE A 104 9.31 -17.34 32.37
CA PHE A 104 10.08 -17.92 31.28
C PHE A 104 9.56 -17.54 29.87
N ILE A 105 8.29 -17.11 29.74
CA ILE A 105 7.69 -16.75 28.45
C ILE A 105 8.10 -15.35 28.01
N VAL A 106 8.41 -14.45 28.95
CA VAL A 106 8.75 -13.05 28.63
C VAL A 106 10.27 -12.95 28.51
N PRO A 107 10.83 -12.89 27.29
CA PRO A 107 12.28 -12.79 27.10
C PRO A 107 12.81 -11.47 27.71
N PRO A 108 14.09 -11.42 28.10
CA PRO A 108 14.83 -10.17 28.28
C PRO A 108 14.59 -9.19 27.13
N ILE A 109 14.59 -7.90 27.41
CA ILE A 109 14.27 -6.88 26.40
C ILE A 109 15.30 -6.89 25.25
N ASP A 110 16.56 -7.17 25.56
CA ASP A 110 17.64 -7.29 24.57
C ASP A 110 17.45 -8.53 23.69
N GLU A 111 17.04 -9.66 24.27
CA GLU A 111 16.68 -10.88 23.52
C GLU A 111 15.45 -10.66 22.64
N PHE A 112 14.44 -9.95 23.13
CA PHE A 112 13.26 -9.58 22.34
C PHE A 112 13.65 -8.76 21.10
N PHE A 113 14.45 -7.70 21.28
CA PHE A 113 14.89 -6.87 20.15
C PHE A 113 15.82 -7.63 19.21
N LYS A 114 16.71 -8.49 19.72
CA LYS A 114 17.55 -9.38 18.88
C LYS A 114 16.69 -10.30 18.01
N ALA A 115 15.67 -10.94 18.58
CA ALA A 115 14.75 -11.80 17.84
C ALA A 115 13.93 -11.02 16.81
N LEU A 116 13.43 -9.83 17.18
CA LEU A 116 12.69 -8.95 16.28
C LEU A 116 13.54 -8.52 15.08
N TRP A 117 14.76 -8.03 15.32
CA TRP A 117 15.68 -7.64 14.25
C TRP A 117 16.03 -8.84 13.37
N THR A 118 16.30 -10.00 13.97
CA THR A 118 16.56 -11.24 13.23
C THR A 118 15.38 -11.58 12.31
N ALA A 119 14.15 -11.55 12.81
CA ALA A 119 12.96 -11.83 12.00
C ALA A 119 12.80 -10.82 10.85
N VAL A 120 13.07 -9.54 11.09
CA VAL A 120 13.07 -8.51 10.04
C VAL A 120 14.14 -8.79 8.99
N PHE A 121 15.38 -9.10 9.39
CA PHE A 121 16.45 -9.44 8.45
C PHE A 121 16.12 -10.70 7.63
N VAL A 122 15.62 -11.76 8.28
CA VAL A 122 15.21 -12.98 7.58
C VAL A 122 14.06 -12.71 6.62
N ALA A 123 13.08 -11.88 7.00
CA ALA A 123 11.98 -11.51 6.12
C ALA A 123 12.48 -10.70 4.90
N VAL A 124 13.39 -9.74 5.11
CA VAL A 124 13.99 -8.95 4.02
C VAL A 124 14.79 -9.86 3.08
N ILE A 125 15.66 -10.73 3.62
CA ILE A 125 16.41 -11.70 2.83
C ILE A 125 15.45 -12.62 2.07
N GLY A 126 14.40 -13.11 2.73
CA GLY A 126 13.38 -13.93 2.11
C GLY A 126 12.69 -13.23 0.94
N VAL A 127 12.33 -11.96 1.09
CA VAL A 127 11.76 -11.14 0.00
C VAL A 127 12.77 -10.97 -1.13
N VAL A 128 14.04 -10.67 -0.83
CA VAL A 128 15.09 -10.53 -1.85
C VAL A 128 15.31 -11.85 -2.59
N VAL A 129 15.43 -12.96 -1.87
CA VAL A 129 15.58 -14.30 -2.46
C VAL A 129 14.38 -14.60 -3.33
N LEU A 130 13.14 -14.44 -2.84
CA LEU A 130 11.93 -14.67 -3.62
C LEU A 130 11.86 -13.79 -4.87
N ASN A 131 12.35 -12.56 -4.81
CA ASN A 131 12.39 -11.66 -5.97
C ASN A 131 13.49 -12.04 -6.98
N VAL A 132 14.62 -12.57 -6.51
CA VAL A 132 15.73 -13.04 -7.37
C VAL A 132 15.43 -14.42 -7.97
N THR A 133 14.78 -15.31 -7.21
CA THR A 133 14.43 -16.67 -7.64
C THR A 133 13.09 -16.76 -8.35
N ARG A 134 12.27 -15.69 -8.30
CA ARG A 134 11.21 -15.53 -9.27
C ARG A 134 11.90 -15.28 -10.60
N ASP A 135 12.08 -16.36 -11.36
CA ASP A 135 12.22 -16.28 -12.81
C ASP A 135 11.11 -15.34 -13.28
N HIS A 136 11.51 -14.16 -13.75
CA HIS A 136 10.62 -13.35 -14.55
C HIS A 136 10.47 -14.18 -15.83
N ASN A 137 9.41 -14.98 -15.98
CA ASN A 137 9.27 -15.89 -17.11
C ASN A 137 9.01 -15.06 -18.37
N GLY A 138 10.09 -14.67 -19.03
CA GLY A 138 10.08 -13.96 -20.30
C GLY A 138 9.37 -12.60 -20.32
N PRO A 139 9.43 -11.90 -21.46
CA PRO A 139 8.65 -10.68 -21.70
C PRO A 139 7.13 -10.90 -21.59
N GLN A 140 6.68 -12.16 -21.61
CA GLN A 140 5.26 -12.49 -21.60
C GLN A 140 4.61 -12.25 -20.24
N ASP A 141 5.26 -12.67 -19.15
CA ASP A 141 4.75 -12.46 -17.79
C ASP A 141 4.69 -10.98 -17.42
N LEU A 142 5.65 -10.18 -17.90
CA LEU A 142 5.73 -8.75 -17.61
C LEU A 142 4.53 -7.98 -18.17
N PHE A 143 4.09 -8.32 -19.39
CA PHE A 143 2.89 -7.73 -19.97
C PHE A 143 1.64 -8.05 -19.15
N ASP A 144 1.46 -9.33 -18.79
CA ASP A 144 0.29 -9.77 -18.03
C ASP A 144 0.23 -9.11 -16.65
N ILE A 145 1.39 -8.93 -16.01
CA ILE A 145 1.51 -8.16 -14.76
C ILE A 145 1.18 -6.69 -15.00
N ALA A 146 1.73 -6.06 -16.05
CA ALA A 146 1.50 -4.65 -16.33
C ALA A 146 0.02 -4.35 -16.61
N GLU A 147 -0.62 -5.18 -17.42
CA GLU A 147 -2.04 -5.08 -17.75
C GLU A 147 -2.91 -5.25 -16.50
N ARG A 148 -2.60 -6.25 -15.66
CA ARG A 148 -3.36 -6.52 -14.44
C ARG A 148 -3.18 -5.44 -13.37
N GLU A 149 -1.98 -4.88 -13.24
CA GLU A 149 -1.66 -3.89 -12.22
C GLU A 149 -1.93 -2.44 -12.66
N ALA A 150 -2.20 -2.21 -13.94
CA ALA A 150 -2.56 -0.90 -14.45
C ALA A 150 -3.92 -0.44 -13.88
N PRO A 151 -4.03 0.78 -13.35
CA PRO A 151 -5.31 1.28 -12.86
C PRO A 151 -6.34 1.40 -13.98
N PHE A 152 -7.47 0.69 -13.85
CA PHE A 152 -8.54 0.64 -14.86
C PHE A 152 -8.96 2.02 -15.39
N HIS A 153 -9.15 3.00 -14.50
CA HIS A 153 -9.53 4.36 -14.89
C HIS A 153 -8.50 5.06 -15.80
N LEU A 154 -7.20 4.81 -15.60
CA LEU A 154 -6.15 5.38 -16.45
C LEU A 154 -6.07 4.70 -17.80
N VAL A 155 -6.32 3.38 -17.84
CA VAL A 155 -6.40 2.64 -19.10
C VAL A 155 -7.57 3.16 -19.94
N GLU A 156 -8.77 3.26 -19.35
CA GLU A 156 -9.94 3.82 -20.05
C GLU A 156 -9.70 5.27 -20.51
N TYR A 157 -9.11 6.09 -19.64
CA TYR A 157 -8.78 7.47 -19.95
C TYR A 157 -7.81 7.58 -21.14
N SER A 158 -6.74 6.77 -21.15
CA SER A 158 -5.79 6.72 -22.27
C SER A 158 -6.48 6.32 -23.58
N ARG A 159 -7.35 5.32 -23.57
CA ARG A 159 -8.11 4.90 -24.76
C ARG A 159 -9.01 6.02 -25.28
N GLN A 160 -9.69 6.73 -24.38
CA GLN A 160 -10.52 7.88 -24.75
C GLN A 160 -9.67 9.00 -25.38
N ARG A 161 -8.56 9.38 -24.73
CA ARG A 161 -7.71 10.49 -25.19
C ARG A 161 -6.95 10.18 -26.47
N SER A 162 -6.58 8.92 -26.69
CA SER A 162 -6.04 8.44 -27.96
C SER A 162 -7.01 8.71 -29.11
N LYS A 163 -8.30 8.36 -28.95
CA LYS A 163 -9.33 8.60 -29.96
C LYS A 163 -9.56 10.10 -30.23
N GLU A 164 -9.57 10.91 -29.19
CA GLU A 164 -9.78 12.36 -29.31
C GLU A 164 -8.58 13.06 -29.97
N SER A 165 -7.37 12.56 -29.76
CA SER A 165 -6.12 13.22 -30.19
C SER A 165 -5.52 12.59 -31.45
N GLY A 166 -6.10 11.50 -31.96
CA GLY A 166 -5.59 10.76 -33.13
C GLY A 166 -4.27 10.00 -32.88
N VAL A 167 -3.86 9.85 -31.62
CA VAL A 167 -2.64 9.12 -31.24
C VAL A 167 -2.91 7.61 -31.24
N ASP A 168 -1.93 6.81 -31.65
CA ASP A 168 -2.03 5.35 -31.60
C ASP A 168 -2.29 4.84 -30.17
N GLU A 169 -3.45 4.20 -29.97
CA GLU A 169 -3.91 3.64 -28.69
C GLU A 169 -2.87 2.67 -28.11
N ASP A 170 -2.28 1.83 -28.97
CA ASP A 170 -1.34 0.79 -28.55
C ASP A 170 -0.03 1.42 -28.07
N LEU A 171 0.41 2.52 -28.68
CA LEU A 171 1.63 3.22 -28.30
C LEU A 171 1.45 3.87 -26.93
N LEU A 172 0.30 4.52 -26.72
CA LEU A 172 -0.02 5.17 -25.46
C LEU A 172 -0.15 4.14 -24.32
N LEU A 173 -0.79 3.00 -24.57
CA LEU A 173 -0.92 1.92 -23.60
C LEU A 173 0.44 1.25 -23.30
N ALA A 174 1.27 1.03 -24.32
CA ALA A 174 2.61 0.46 -24.13
C ALA A 174 3.47 1.34 -23.20
N ILE A 175 3.42 2.66 -23.37
CA ILE A 175 4.10 3.63 -22.50
C ILE A 175 3.51 3.56 -21.09
N LEU A 176 2.18 3.59 -20.94
CA LEU A 176 1.50 3.55 -19.65
C LEU A 176 1.86 2.28 -18.85
N TYR A 177 1.82 1.12 -19.49
CA TYR A 177 2.17 -0.16 -18.87
C TYR A 177 3.64 -0.21 -18.45
N THR A 178 4.54 0.29 -19.30
CA THR A 178 5.97 0.35 -19.00
C THR A 178 6.27 1.25 -17.82
N GLU A 179 5.68 2.45 -17.78
CA GLU A 179 5.85 3.38 -16.65
C GLU A 179 5.25 2.81 -15.35
N ASN A 180 4.09 2.17 -15.41
CA ASN A 180 3.46 1.58 -14.22
C ASN A 180 4.31 0.43 -13.63
N LEU A 181 4.92 -0.40 -14.48
CA LEU A 181 5.84 -1.45 -14.05
C LEU A 181 7.11 -0.87 -13.41
N GLN A 182 7.71 0.15 -14.02
CA GLN A 182 8.93 0.76 -13.50
C GLN A 182 8.68 1.60 -12.23
N ARG A 183 7.46 2.12 -12.05
CA ARG A 183 7.08 3.00 -10.92
C ARG A 183 5.74 2.61 -10.30
N PRO A 184 5.74 1.67 -9.34
CA PRO A 184 4.53 1.23 -8.65
C PRO A 184 3.77 2.38 -7.97
N SER A 185 2.45 2.23 -7.85
CA SER A 185 1.53 3.26 -7.32
C SER A 185 1.88 3.83 -5.93
N TRP A 186 2.56 3.06 -5.08
CA TRP A 186 3.00 3.54 -3.77
C TRP A 186 4.15 4.56 -3.87
N PHE A 187 5.02 4.43 -4.88
CA PHE A 187 6.11 5.38 -5.15
C PHE A 187 5.54 6.71 -5.66
N ARG A 188 4.53 6.66 -6.53
CA ARG A 188 3.79 7.85 -6.99
C ARG A 188 3.18 8.64 -5.83
N ARG A 189 2.58 7.96 -4.84
CA ARG A 189 2.05 8.61 -3.64
C ARG A 189 3.13 9.33 -2.82
N LEU A 190 4.36 8.79 -2.76
CA LEU A 190 5.48 9.46 -2.11
C LEU A 190 5.94 10.70 -2.89
N GLU A 191 5.94 10.66 -4.23
CA GLU A 191 6.25 11.82 -5.07
C GLU A 191 5.24 12.96 -4.87
N TYR A 192 3.93 12.67 -4.72
CA TYR A 192 2.93 13.68 -4.38
C TYR A 192 3.20 14.34 -3.02
N ILE A 193 3.54 13.54 -2.01
CA ILE A 193 3.86 14.05 -0.67
C ILE A 193 5.14 14.92 -0.72
N LYS A 194 6.14 14.52 -1.50
CA LYS A 194 7.36 15.31 -1.73
C LYS A 194 7.07 16.61 -2.50
N GLY A 195 6.22 16.55 -3.53
CA GLY A 195 5.81 17.69 -4.35
C GLY A 195 4.98 18.72 -3.58
N ALA A 196 4.28 18.31 -2.52
CA ALA A 196 3.62 19.23 -1.58
C ALA A 196 4.61 20.03 -0.72
N VAL A 197 5.86 19.58 -0.59
CA VAL A 197 6.89 20.19 0.27
C VAL A 197 7.97 20.93 -0.55
N PHE A 198 8.24 20.50 -1.80
CA PHE A 198 9.23 21.10 -2.67
C PHE A 198 8.64 21.38 -4.07
N PRO A 199 8.64 22.65 -4.55
CA PRO A 199 8.12 22.99 -5.87
C PRO A 199 9.08 22.53 -6.99
N GLY A 200 8.54 21.80 -7.97
CA GLY A 200 9.23 21.38 -9.20
C GLY A 200 9.66 19.91 -9.22
N GLY A 201 9.28 19.20 -10.29
CA GLY A 201 9.60 17.79 -10.50
C GLY A 201 8.89 17.16 -11.72
N SER A 202 9.17 15.89 -11.97
CA SER A 202 8.35 15.05 -12.83
C SER A 202 7.25 14.42 -11.98
N TYR A 203 6.01 14.51 -12.46
CA TYR A 203 4.83 14.05 -11.70
C TYR A 203 3.93 13.17 -12.57
N GLY A 204 3.21 12.26 -11.90
CA GLY A 204 2.22 11.39 -12.50
C GLY A 204 2.78 10.13 -13.16
N ILE A 205 1.89 9.28 -13.66
CA ILE A 205 2.23 7.99 -14.28
C ILE A 205 3.13 8.14 -15.51
N MET A 206 3.02 9.24 -16.27
CA MET A 206 3.85 9.48 -17.46
C MET A 206 5.09 10.35 -17.18
N GLN A 207 5.41 10.63 -15.91
CA GLN A 207 6.63 11.38 -15.53
C GLN A 207 6.83 12.72 -16.28
N ALA A 208 5.72 13.35 -16.64
CA ALA A 208 5.74 14.63 -17.33
C ALA A 208 6.30 15.72 -16.39
N SER A 209 7.32 16.45 -16.85
CA SER A 209 7.86 17.59 -16.10
C SER A 209 6.82 18.71 -16.07
N SER A 210 6.43 19.12 -14.87
CA SER A 210 5.51 20.23 -14.64
C SER A 210 6.02 21.11 -13.49
N PRO A 211 5.87 22.45 -13.58
CA PRO A 211 6.19 23.36 -12.47
C PRO A 211 5.28 23.17 -11.24
N HIS A 212 4.15 22.47 -11.39
CA HIS A 212 3.20 22.16 -10.31
C HIS A 212 2.87 20.65 -10.30
N PRO A 213 2.52 20.05 -9.15
CA PRO A 213 2.03 18.68 -9.09
C PRO A 213 0.80 18.50 -10.00
N ILE A 214 0.85 17.54 -10.91
CA ILE A 214 -0.24 17.22 -11.86
C ILE A 214 -0.78 15.82 -11.59
N SER A 215 -2.07 15.62 -11.88
CA SER A 215 -2.73 14.31 -11.76
C SER A 215 -2.14 13.26 -12.72
N ASP A 216 -2.42 11.98 -12.50
CA ASP A 216 -1.99 10.93 -13.42
C ASP A 216 -2.64 11.12 -14.82
N GLU A 217 -3.90 11.54 -14.88
CA GLU A 217 -4.62 11.90 -16.10
C GLU A 217 -3.99 13.11 -16.81
N GLN A 218 -3.66 14.16 -16.05
CA GLN A 218 -2.97 15.33 -16.60
C GLN A 218 -1.56 14.98 -17.12
N SER A 219 -0.89 14.00 -16.51
CA SER A 219 0.40 13.52 -17.02
C SER A 219 0.26 12.81 -18.36
N ILE A 220 -0.86 12.11 -18.59
CA ILE A 220 -1.20 11.49 -19.89
C ILE A 220 -1.45 12.57 -20.94
N ASP A 221 -2.19 13.63 -20.61
CA ASP A 221 -2.42 14.76 -21.51
C ASP A 221 -1.11 15.43 -21.94
N VAL A 222 -0.22 15.70 -20.99
CA VAL A 222 1.08 16.32 -21.29
C VAL A 222 1.95 15.39 -22.14
N ALA A 223 1.93 14.09 -21.89
CA ALA A 223 2.68 13.12 -22.69
C ALA A 223 2.19 13.11 -24.15
N ILE A 224 0.87 13.11 -24.34
CA ILE A 224 0.24 13.20 -25.66
C ILE A 224 0.69 14.47 -26.37
N ASP A 225 0.48 15.62 -25.74
CA ASP A 225 0.69 16.93 -26.37
C ASP A 225 2.16 17.21 -26.69
N LYS A 226 3.08 16.69 -25.87
CA LYS A 226 4.51 16.99 -25.98
C LYS A 226 5.30 15.99 -26.83
N TYR A 227 4.90 14.72 -26.83
CA TYR A 227 5.74 13.66 -27.39
C TYR A 227 5.05 12.76 -28.40
N LEU A 228 3.72 12.60 -28.34
CA LEU A 228 3.01 11.56 -29.10
C LEU A 228 2.07 12.12 -30.16
N ARG A 229 1.72 13.41 -30.10
CA ARG A 229 0.92 14.06 -31.14
C ARG A 229 1.64 13.97 -32.49
N ASP A 230 0.90 13.58 -33.52
CA ASP A 230 1.38 13.40 -34.90
C ASP A 230 2.48 12.34 -35.08
N VAL A 231 2.63 11.43 -34.11
CA VAL A 231 3.53 10.27 -34.24
C VAL A 231 2.80 9.12 -34.91
N GLU A 232 3.26 8.75 -36.09
CA GLU A 232 2.89 7.49 -36.75
C GLU A 232 4.11 6.56 -36.80
N ILE A 233 3.93 5.34 -36.31
CA ILE A 233 4.96 4.30 -36.41
C ILE A 233 4.74 3.56 -37.75
N PRO A 234 5.69 3.62 -38.69
CA PRO A 234 5.56 2.91 -39.95
C PRO A 234 5.40 1.41 -39.70
N ILE A 235 4.50 0.76 -40.43
CA ILE A 235 4.33 -0.69 -40.40
C ILE A 235 5.04 -1.25 -41.62
N HIS A 236 5.87 -2.27 -41.43
CA HIS A 236 6.50 -2.98 -42.55
C HIS A 236 5.41 -3.63 -43.42
N PRO A 237 5.31 -3.26 -44.71
CA PRO A 237 4.24 -3.73 -45.59
C PRO A 237 4.25 -5.25 -45.81
N ASP A 238 5.43 -5.88 -45.70
CA ASP A 238 5.60 -7.31 -45.96
C ASP A 238 5.28 -8.21 -44.76
N TYR A 239 5.32 -7.66 -43.54
CA TYR A 239 5.28 -8.44 -42.31
C TYR A 239 4.20 -7.99 -41.32
N GLY A 240 3.55 -6.84 -41.55
CA GLY A 240 2.55 -6.29 -40.64
C GLY A 240 3.08 -5.93 -39.25
N ILE A 241 4.40 -5.90 -39.08
CA ILE A 241 5.06 -5.53 -37.82
C ILE A 241 5.51 -4.06 -37.87
N PRO A 242 5.50 -3.35 -36.73
CA PRO A 242 6.07 -2.01 -36.66
C PRO A 242 7.54 -1.99 -37.06
N ASP A 243 7.96 -0.92 -37.73
CA ASP A 243 9.38 -0.58 -37.88
C ASP A 243 9.96 -0.30 -36.49
N ARG A 244 10.74 -1.28 -36.01
CA ARG A 244 11.32 -1.25 -34.67
C ARG A 244 12.29 -0.09 -34.48
N GLU A 245 13.03 0.31 -35.52
CA GLU A 245 13.98 1.41 -35.38
C GLU A 245 13.24 2.75 -35.24
N ALA A 246 12.17 2.94 -36.02
CA ALA A 246 11.31 4.12 -35.91
C ALA A 246 10.59 4.18 -34.54
N LEU A 247 10.11 3.04 -34.06
CA LEU A 247 9.50 2.89 -32.74
C LEU A 247 10.47 3.22 -31.61
N GLU A 248 11.66 2.60 -31.60
CA GLU A 248 12.67 2.84 -30.57
C GLU A 248 13.13 4.30 -30.57
N ARG A 249 13.26 4.93 -31.74
CA ARG A 249 13.62 6.35 -31.86
C ARG A 249 12.56 7.25 -31.24
N THR A 250 11.28 6.92 -31.43
CA THR A 250 10.16 7.64 -30.81
C THR A 250 10.17 7.46 -29.30
N LEU A 251 10.30 6.24 -28.81
CA LEU A 251 10.35 5.94 -27.38
C LEU A 251 11.57 6.58 -26.69
N ARG A 252 12.73 6.65 -27.36
CA ARG A 252 13.92 7.35 -26.85
C ARG A 252 13.73 8.85 -26.69
N LYS A 253 12.93 9.49 -27.57
CA LYS A 253 12.57 10.91 -27.43
C LYS A 253 11.69 11.15 -26.20
N TYR A 254 10.83 10.19 -25.87
CA TYR A 254 10.00 10.23 -24.68
C TYR A 254 10.82 9.96 -23.41
N ASN A 255 11.61 8.88 -23.39
CA ASN A 255 12.44 8.48 -22.26
C ASN A 255 13.76 7.87 -22.75
N GLY A 256 14.88 8.49 -22.38
CA GLY A 256 16.22 8.09 -22.83
C GLY A 256 16.76 6.79 -22.22
N SER A 257 16.04 6.15 -21.30
CA SER A 257 16.44 4.88 -20.70
C SER A 257 16.32 3.72 -21.70
N SER A 258 17.43 3.02 -21.96
CA SER A 258 17.44 1.85 -22.83
C SER A 258 16.50 0.74 -22.33
N ALA A 259 16.45 0.53 -21.01
CA ALA A 259 15.56 -0.44 -20.38
C ALA A 259 14.08 -0.07 -20.55
N PHE A 260 13.74 1.23 -20.53
CA PHE A 260 12.39 1.68 -20.84
C PHE A 260 12.04 1.42 -22.30
N VAL A 261 12.93 1.81 -23.22
CA VAL A 261 12.71 1.71 -24.67
C VAL A 261 12.48 0.27 -25.09
N GLU A 262 13.31 -0.65 -24.61
CA GLU A 262 13.19 -2.08 -24.92
C GLU A 262 11.87 -2.66 -24.41
N LEU A 263 11.48 -2.32 -23.18
CA LEU A 263 10.25 -2.80 -22.57
C LEU A 263 9.01 -2.23 -23.26
N ALA A 264 8.98 -0.91 -23.51
CA ALA A 264 7.86 -0.25 -24.20
C ALA A 264 7.73 -0.71 -25.65
N ALA A 265 8.83 -0.95 -26.36
CA ALA A 265 8.80 -1.51 -27.71
C ALA A 265 8.20 -2.92 -27.71
N GLY A 266 8.62 -3.77 -26.77
CA GLY A 266 8.05 -5.11 -26.62
C GLY A 266 6.55 -5.10 -26.28
N MET A 267 6.11 -4.17 -25.43
CA MET A 267 4.70 -3.98 -25.09
C MET A 267 3.87 -3.54 -26.30
N TYR A 268 4.39 -2.59 -27.10
CA TYR A 268 3.73 -2.08 -28.30
C TYR A 268 3.61 -3.16 -29.39
N GLU A 269 4.69 -3.88 -29.68
CA GLU A 269 4.68 -5.00 -30.63
C GLU A 269 3.65 -6.07 -30.23
N ARG A 270 3.51 -6.33 -28.93
CA ARG A 270 2.51 -7.29 -28.42
C ARG A 270 1.08 -6.78 -28.60
N LEU A 271 0.80 -5.52 -28.26
CA LEU A 271 -0.53 -4.91 -28.44
C LEU A 271 -0.94 -4.93 -29.92
N LYS A 272 -0.01 -4.59 -30.83
CA LYS A 272 -0.26 -4.56 -32.28
C LYS A 272 -0.53 -5.92 -32.91
N ARG A 273 0.04 -7.00 -32.38
CA ARG A 273 -0.18 -8.35 -32.91
C ARG A 273 -1.60 -8.88 -32.64
N GLY A 274 -2.34 -8.25 -31.73
CA GLY A 274 -3.59 -8.80 -31.22
C GLY A 274 -3.35 -10.09 -30.43
N TYR A 275 -4.32 -10.48 -29.61
CA TYR A 275 -4.29 -11.77 -28.92
C TYR A 275 -4.29 -12.95 -29.91
#